data_AF-A0A1V5NQB6-F1
#
_entry.id   AF-A0A1V5NQB6-F1
#
_cell.length_a   1.000
_cell.length_b   1.000
_cell.length_c   1.000
_cell.angle_alpha   90.00
_cell.angle_beta   90.00
_cell.angle_gamma   90.00
#
_symmetry.space_group_name_H-M   'P 1'
#
loop_
_entity.id
_entity.type
_entity.pdbx_description
1 polymer ?
#
loop_
_entity_poly.entity_id
_entity_poly.type
_entity_poly.pdbx_seq_one_letter_code
_entity_poly.pdbx_strand_id
1 'polypeptide(L)'
;MKKIMIASTSLLMMVVLFTSNASAAVIVKPVTEKNSVMATPPPAVRAAFTARFGNVPVREWKLRSNGNWRAHFLRNGVAWEATYTVTGVLVKLERD
;
A
#
# COMPACT_ATOMS: atom_id res chain seq x y z
N MET A 1 -58.06 12.80 2.24
CA MET A 1 -56.75 12.38 1.69
C MET A 1 -55.87 11.97 2.88
N LYS A 2 -55.39 10.72 2.88
CA LYS A 2 -54.92 9.97 4.06
C LYS A 2 -53.44 10.27 4.29
N LYS A 3 -53.08 10.77 5.48
CA LYS A 3 -51.70 10.94 5.94
C LYS A 3 -51.15 9.58 6.37
N ILE A 4 -49.99 9.18 5.85
CA ILE A 4 -49.19 8.07 6.39
C ILE A 4 -47.74 8.58 6.50
N MET A 5 -47.23 8.48 7.72
CA MET A 5 -45.90 8.87 8.16
C MET A 5 -44.91 7.70 8.01
N ILE A 6 -43.69 8.06 7.58
CA ILE A 6 -42.35 7.64 8.05
C ILE A 6 -42.05 6.12 8.15
N ALA A 7 -40.99 5.71 7.45
CA ALA A 7 -40.03 4.74 7.97
C ALA A 7 -38.60 5.23 7.68
N SER A 8 -37.94 5.71 8.74
CA SER A 8 -36.51 6.01 8.78
C SER A 8 -35.71 4.73 8.49
N THR A 9 -34.87 4.75 7.46
CA THR A 9 -33.80 3.75 7.31
C THR A 9 -32.50 4.43 7.70
N SER A 10 -32.16 4.31 8.98
CA SER A 10 -30.80 4.55 9.49
C SER A 10 -29.85 3.62 8.75
N LEU A 11 -29.03 4.15 7.84
CA LEU A 11 -27.91 3.40 7.30
C LEU A 11 -26.79 3.42 8.35
N LEU A 12 -26.57 2.22 8.88
CA LEU A 12 -25.61 1.89 9.91
C LEU A 12 -24.19 2.35 9.53
N MET A 13 -23.62 3.08 10.48
CA MET A 13 -22.22 3.45 10.65
C MET A 13 -21.28 2.27 10.36
N MET A 14 -20.39 2.40 9.38
CA MET A 14 -19.19 1.56 9.29
C MET A 14 -17.96 2.44 9.47
N VAL A 15 -17.67 2.73 10.75
CA VAL A 15 -16.38 3.30 11.16
C VAL A 15 -15.34 2.22 10.93
N VAL A 16 -14.56 2.34 9.87
CA VAL A 16 -13.34 1.53 9.71
C VAL A 16 -12.27 2.16 10.59
N LEU A 17 -12.13 1.65 11.80
CA LEU A 17 -10.96 1.89 12.65
C LEU A 17 -9.75 1.28 11.95
N PHE A 18 -9.02 2.08 11.18
CA PHE A 18 -7.66 1.72 10.81
C PHE A 18 -6.79 1.91 12.05
N THR A 19 -6.44 0.81 12.70
CA THR A 19 -5.38 0.80 13.71
C THR A 19 -4.08 1.21 13.03
N SER A 20 -3.57 2.37 13.42
CA SER A 20 -2.25 2.84 13.02
C SER A 20 -1.20 1.94 13.67
N ASN A 21 -0.60 1.04 12.88
CA ASN A 21 0.56 0.28 13.30
C ASN A 21 1.76 1.25 13.35
N ALA A 22 2.10 1.74 14.54
CA ALA A 22 3.34 2.45 14.79
C ALA A 22 4.52 1.47 14.63
N SER A 23 5.25 1.55 13.53
CA SER A 23 6.52 0.85 13.38
C SER A 23 7.59 1.57 14.20
N ALA A 24 7.96 0.98 15.34
CA ALA A 24 9.09 1.43 16.13
C ALA A 24 10.38 1.39 15.29
N ALA A 25 11.08 2.51 15.21
CA ALA A 25 12.40 2.59 14.60
C ALA A 25 13.40 1.84 15.49
N VAL A 26 13.79 0.64 15.08
CA VAL A 26 14.92 -0.07 15.68
C VAL A 26 16.20 0.62 15.21
N ILE A 27 16.87 1.35 16.10
CA ILE A 27 18.22 1.89 15.86
C ILE A 27 19.21 0.74 15.96
N VAL A 28 19.53 0.11 14.82
CA VAL A 28 20.64 -0.83 14.69
C VAL A 28 21.87 -0.10 14.14
N LYS A 29 22.99 -0.22 14.87
CA LYS A 29 24.32 0.30 14.48
C LYS A 29 24.78 -0.38 13.17
N PRO A 30 25.50 0.32 12.27
CA PRO A 30 25.79 -0.22 10.95
C PRO A 30 26.88 -1.29 11.02
N VAL A 31 26.49 -2.55 10.79
CA VAL A 31 27.41 -3.61 10.35
C VAL A 31 27.49 -3.51 8.83
N THR A 32 28.71 -3.38 8.30
CA THR A 32 29.01 -3.42 6.86
C THR A 32 28.83 -4.85 6.35
N GLU A 33 27.59 -5.28 6.28
CA GLU A 33 27.14 -6.38 5.45
C GLU A 33 26.32 -5.70 4.35
N LYS A 34 26.50 -6.07 3.07
CA LYS A 34 25.58 -5.66 1.99
C LYS A 34 24.24 -6.40 2.16
N ASN A 35 23.71 -6.38 3.38
CA ASN A 35 22.40 -6.80 3.75
C ASN A 35 21.48 -5.80 3.07
N SER A 36 20.93 -6.22 1.93
CA SER A 36 20.09 -5.36 1.11
C SER A 36 18.78 -5.18 1.88
N VAL A 37 18.77 -4.25 2.83
CA VAL A 37 17.59 -3.91 3.63
C VAL A 37 16.54 -3.47 2.63
N MET A 38 15.60 -4.37 2.33
CA MET A 38 14.47 -4.06 1.50
C MET A 38 13.79 -2.82 2.08
N ALA A 39 13.67 -1.76 1.28
CA ALA A 39 13.10 -0.53 1.76
C ALA A 39 11.63 -0.77 2.14
N THR A 40 11.21 -0.35 3.33
CA THR A 40 9.80 -0.51 3.73
C THR A 40 8.98 0.68 3.20
N PRO A 41 8.00 0.47 2.30
CA PRO A 41 7.20 1.57 1.77
C PRO A 41 6.21 2.11 2.80
N PRO A 42 5.72 3.35 2.64
CA PRO A 42 4.64 3.91 3.45
C PRO A 42 3.38 3.03 3.41
N PRO A 43 2.57 3.02 4.49
CA PRO A 43 1.31 2.28 4.52
C PRO A 43 0.38 2.60 3.35
N ALA A 44 0.32 3.86 2.91
CA ALA A 44 -0.49 4.28 1.76
C ALA A 44 -0.07 3.60 0.45
N VAL A 45 1.24 3.50 0.21
CA VAL A 45 1.81 2.80 -0.96
C VAL A 45 1.49 1.31 -0.90
N ARG A 46 1.68 0.68 0.26
CA ARG A 46 1.37 -0.74 0.45
C ARG A 46 -0.11 -1.02 0.25
N ALA A 47 -0.99 -0.20 0.82
CA ALA A 47 -2.43 -0.32 0.65
C ALA A 47 -2.86 -0.15 -0.82
N ALA A 48 -2.31 0.85 -1.52
CA ALA A 48 -2.59 1.06 -2.93
C ALA A 48 -2.13 -0.12 -3.81
N PHE A 49 -0.96 -0.69 -3.52
CA PHE A 49 -0.48 -1.89 -4.18
C PHE A 49 -1.42 -3.07 -3.95
N THR A 50 -1.77 -3.36 -2.70
CA THR A 50 -2.67 -4.48 -2.35
C THR A 50 -4.06 -4.30 -2.93
N ALA A 51 -4.60 -3.08 -2.96
CA ALA A 51 -5.88 -2.79 -3.59
C ALA A 51 -5.89 -3.08 -5.09
N ARG A 52 -4.74 -2.94 -5.77
CA ARG A 52 -4.65 -3.08 -7.23
C ARG A 52 -4.23 -4.46 -7.69
N PHE A 53 -3.33 -5.11 -6.96
CA PHE A 53 -2.75 -6.40 -7.34
C PHE A 53 -3.17 -7.54 -6.42
N GLY A 54 -3.92 -7.26 -5.35
CA GLY A 54 -4.23 -8.23 -4.31
C GLY A 54 -3.00 -8.54 -3.44
N ASN A 55 -2.98 -9.71 -2.83
CA ASN A 55 -1.93 -10.12 -1.90
C ASN A 55 -0.70 -10.73 -2.61
N VAL A 56 -0.36 -10.22 -3.80
CA VAL A 56 0.78 -10.69 -4.58
C VAL A 56 2.08 -10.34 -3.84
N PRO A 57 3.00 -11.30 -3.63
CA PRO A 57 4.24 -11.04 -2.93
C PRO A 57 5.14 -10.09 -3.75
N VAL A 58 5.58 -9.01 -3.09
CA VAL A 58 6.57 -8.09 -3.64
C VAL A 58 7.96 -8.64 -3.34
N ARG A 59 8.79 -8.77 -4.37
CA ARG A 59 10.18 -9.22 -4.27
C ARG A 59 11.08 -8.12 -3.72
N GLU A 60 10.89 -6.90 -4.23
CA GLU A 60 11.69 -5.76 -3.81
C GLU A 60 10.84 -4.48 -3.82
N TRP A 61 11.05 -3.67 -2.77
CA TRP A 61 10.58 -2.30 -2.72
C TRP A 61 11.80 -1.38 -2.80
N LYS A 62 11.72 -0.37 -3.68
CA LYS A 62 12.79 0.59 -3.90
C LYS A 62 12.27 2.01 -3.82
N LEU A 63 12.83 2.81 -2.90
CA LEU A 63 12.65 4.25 -2.87
C LEU A 63 13.52 4.89 -3.96
N ARG A 64 12.91 5.72 -4.81
CA ARG A 64 13.60 6.52 -5.82
C ARG A 64 13.98 7.89 -5.25
N SER A 65 14.97 8.53 -5.88
CA SER A 65 15.46 9.86 -5.48
C SER A 65 14.40 10.95 -5.51
N ASN A 66 13.33 10.77 -6.30
CA ASN A 66 12.18 11.67 -6.39
C ASN A 66 11.08 11.40 -5.35
N GLY A 67 11.31 10.52 -4.37
CA GLY A 67 10.32 10.18 -3.34
C GLY A 67 9.27 9.15 -3.75
N ASN A 68 9.32 8.66 -5.00
CA ASN A 68 8.41 7.61 -5.47
C ASN A 68 8.91 6.22 -5.05
N TRP A 69 7.96 5.32 -4.86
CA TRP A 69 8.20 3.93 -4.45
C TRP A 69 7.94 2.98 -5.59
N ARG A 70 8.90 2.12 -5.91
CA ARG A 70 8.75 1.08 -6.92
C ARG A 70 8.60 -0.29 -6.27
N ALA A 71 7.56 -1.02 -6.62
CA ALA A 71 7.39 -2.44 -6.32
C ALA A 71 7.89 -3.28 -7.50
N HIS A 72 8.73 -4.27 -7.24
CA HIS A 72 9.07 -5.35 -8.16
C HIS A 72 8.39 -6.63 -7.71
N PHE A 73 7.62 -7.26 -8.59
CA PHE A 73 6.84 -8.43 -8.23
C PHE A 73 6.62 -9.36 -9.43
N LEU A 74 6.26 -10.61 -9.16
CA LEU A 74 5.77 -11.53 -10.18
C LEU A 74 4.26 -11.64 -10.12
N ARG A 75 3.62 -11.67 -11.28
CA ARG A 75 2.21 -12.02 -11.39
C ARG A 75 2.04 -12.97 -12.56
N ASN A 76 1.52 -14.17 -12.28
CA ASN A 76 1.34 -15.24 -13.28
C ASN A 76 2.62 -15.58 -14.06
N GLY A 77 3.77 -15.58 -13.36
CA GLY A 77 5.08 -15.84 -13.97
C GLY A 77 5.71 -14.67 -14.73
N VAL A 78 5.00 -13.54 -14.89
CA VAL A 78 5.51 -12.35 -15.57
C VAL A 78 6.06 -11.35 -14.55
N ALA A 79 7.18 -10.71 -14.86
CA ALA A 79 7.76 -9.65 -14.05
C ALA A 79 7.04 -8.32 -14.27
N TRP A 80 6.69 -7.65 -13.17
CA TRP A 80 5.99 -6.37 -13.17
C TRP A 80 6.68 -5.39 -12.26
N GLU A 81 6.60 -4.11 -12.65
CA GLU A 81 7.11 -2.99 -11.89
C GLU A 81 6.02 -1.92 -11.75
N ALA A 82 5.64 -1.61 -10.51
CA ALA A 82 4.64 -0.57 -10.23
C ALA A 82 5.28 0.58 -9.44
N THR A 83 5.20 1.80 -9.95
CA THR A 83 5.73 3.01 -9.30
C THR A 83 4.59 3.84 -8.71
N TYR A 84 4.70 4.20 -7.44
CA TYR A 84 3.73 4.99 -6.70
C TYR A 84 4.34 6.26 -6.13
N THR A 85 3.55 7.32 -5.96
CA THR A 85 3.89 8.44 -5.09
C THR A 85 3.87 8.00 -3.62
N VAL A 86 4.43 8.81 -2.71
CA VAL A 86 4.37 8.57 -1.26
C VAL A 86 2.93 8.45 -0.72
N THR A 87 1.96 9.08 -1.39
CA THR A 87 0.52 9.05 -1.05
C THR A 87 -0.23 7.84 -1.65
N GLY A 88 0.47 6.95 -2.35
CA GLY A 88 -0.13 5.74 -2.94
C GLY A 88 -0.77 5.94 -4.31
N VAL A 89 -0.47 7.04 -5.03
CA VAL A 89 -0.96 7.25 -6.40
C VAL A 89 -0.05 6.51 -7.37
N LEU A 90 -0.62 5.63 -8.21
CA LEU A 90 0.14 4.93 -9.25
C LEU A 90 0.60 5.93 -10.33
N VAL A 91 1.90 6.03 -10.51
CA VAL A 91 2.56 6.89 -11.51
C VAL A 91 2.89 6.11 -12.77
N LYS A 92 3.33 4.86 -12.62
CA LYS A 92 3.78 4.03 -13.75
C LYS A 92 3.59 2.56 -13.46
N LEU A 93 3.23 1.79 -14.48
CA LEU A 93 3.13 0.34 -14.44
C LEU A 93 3.80 -0.24 -15.69
N GLU A 94 4.77 -1.14 -15.50
CA GLU A 94 5.57 -1.76 -16.56
C GLU A 94 5.59 -3.28 -16.37
N ARG A 95 5.78 -4.00 -17.48
CA ARG A 95 5.99 -5.45 -17.50
C ARG A 95 7.10 -5.78 -18.49
N ASP A 96 7.83 -6.84 -18.20
CA ASP A 96 8.80 -7.45 -19.13
C ASP A 96 8.11 -8.40 -20.11
#